data_AF-A0A7C4TGW9-F1
#
_entry.id   AF-A0A7C4TGW9-F1
#
_cell.length_a   1.000
_cell.length_b   1.000
_cell.length_c   1.000
_cell.angle_alpha   90.00
_cell.angle_beta   90.00
_cell.angle_gamma   90.00
#
_symmetry.space_group_name_H-M   'P 1'
#
loop_
_entity.id
_entity.type
_entity.pdbx_description
1 polymer ?
#
loop_
_entity_poly.entity_id
_entity_poly.type
_entity_poly.pdbx_seq_one_letter_code
_entity_poly.pdbx_strand_id
1 'polypeptide(L)'
;VVPTYPRHPTVMAQQALTVQSMSGGRLVLGIGLSHQLVIEGMFGLSFERPVRHMREYLAVLVPLLRGESVSYSGETISTNAALDVRGSSPPPVLVAALGSQMLSLTSRVADGTVTWMTGPATIAQHVVPTITRAAEEAGRPAPRVAAGLPICVTDDAAAARRTAGEQFQLYGTLPSYRAMLDREGVEGPADVAIVGNEDEVRAAVEHLASVGATDFVASIFGSPEERDRTRSLLQSLL
;
A
#
# COMPACT_ATOMS: atom_id res chain seq x y z
N VAL A 1 5.49 3.16 1.50
CA VAL A 1 5.01 3.58 0.17
C VAL A 1 5.70 4.88 -0.22
N VAL A 2 6.25 4.98 -1.42
CA VAL A 2 6.94 6.18 -1.92
C VAL A 2 5.98 7.05 -2.74
N PRO A 3 5.90 8.37 -2.49
CA PRO A 3 5.01 9.25 -3.24
C PRO A 3 5.52 9.49 -4.66
N THR A 4 4.62 9.42 -5.66
CA THR A 4 4.94 9.50 -7.10
C THR A 4 5.19 10.92 -7.59
N TYR A 5 4.40 11.91 -7.16
CA TYR A 5 4.52 13.31 -7.60
C TYR A 5 5.93 13.92 -7.45
N PRO A 6 6.62 13.79 -6.29
CA PRO A 6 7.93 14.41 -6.13
C PRO A 6 9.09 13.64 -6.78
N ARG A 7 8.83 12.50 -7.46
CA ARG A 7 9.88 11.62 -7.99
C ARG A 7 9.57 11.18 -9.39
N HIS A 8 10.31 11.66 -10.39
CA HIS A 8 10.16 11.21 -11.77
C HIS A 8 10.27 9.67 -11.89
N PRO A 9 9.41 8.98 -12.67
CA PRO A 9 9.38 7.52 -12.74
C PRO A 9 10.70 6.88 -13.19
N THR A 10 11.45 7.54 -14.08
CA THR A 10 12.81 7.08 -14.48
C THR A 10 13.78 7.04 -13.30
N VAL A 11 13.74 8.06 -12.44
CA VAL A 11 14.61 8.12 -11.25
C VAL A 11 14.19 7.06 -10.24
N MET A 12 12.88 6.88 -10.04
CA MET A 12 12.35 5.84 -9.17
C MET A 12 12.72 4.43 -9.67
N ALA A 13 12.65 4.17 -10.98
CA ALA A 13 13.08 2.90 -11.57
C ALA A 13 14.57 2.64 -11.30
N GLN A 14 15.44 3.62 -11.55
CA GLN A 14 16.88 3.49 -11.29
C GLN A 14 17.18 3.19 -9.82
N GLN A 15 16.51 3.91 -8.90
CA GLN A 15 16.65 3.71 -7.45
C GLN A 15 16.17 2.32 -7.03
N ALA A 16 15.00 1.90 -7.52
CA ALA A 16 14.43 0.59 -7.20
C ALA A 16 15.32 -0.54 -7.69
N LEU A 17 15.83 -0.49 -8.92
CA LEU A 17 16.73 -1.50 -9.46
C LEU A 17 18.06 -1.55 -8.71
N THR A 18 18.59 -0.39 -8.29
CA THR A 18 19.81 -0.34 -7.47
C THR A 18 19.60 -1.06 -6.14
N VAL A 19 18.50 -0.77 -5.44
CA VAL A 19 18.15 -1.43 -4.17
C VAL A 19 17.86 -2.92 -4.39
N GLN A 20 17.21 -3.28 -5.49
CA GLN A 20 16.88 -4.67 -5.80
C GLN A 20 18.13 -5.51 -6.05
N SER A 21 19.12 -4.98 -6.76
CA SER A 21 20.44 -5.61 -6.91
C SER A 21 21.17 -5.74 -5.56
N MET A 22 21.27 -4.64 -4.79
CA MET A 22 21.97 -4.64 -3.50
C MET A 22 21.31 -5.55 -2.45
N SER A 23 19.99 -5.65 -2.47
CA SER A 23 19.25 -6.46 -1.50
C SER A 23 19.20 -7.94 -1.84
N GLY A 24 19.69 -8.35 -3.02
CA GLY A 24 19.60 -9.73 -3.50
C GLY A 24 18.16 -10.10 -3.88
N GLY A 25 17.41 -9.18 -4.47
CA GLY A 25 16.06 -9.45 -4.98
C GLY A 25 14.92 -9.28 -3.97
N ARG A 26 15.17 -8.69 -2.80
CA ARG A 26 14.21 -8.66 -1.67
C ARG A 26 13.28 -7.43 -1.66
N LEU A 27 13.44 -6.49 -2.59
CA LEU A 27 12.61 -5.29 -2.64
C LEU A 27 11.22 -5.62 -3.17
N VAL A 28 10.20 -5.18 -2.42
CA VAL A 28 8.85 -4.95 -2.94
C VAL A 28 8.64 -3.43 -2.99
N LEU A 29 8.44 -2.88 -4.18
CA LEU A 29 8.32 -1.46 -4.40
C LEU A 29 6.87 -1.00 -4.19
N GLY A 30 6.60 -0.39 -3.02
CA GLY A 30 5.31 0.26 -2.76
C GLY A 30 5.30 1.71 -3.26
N ILE A 31 4.42 2.07 -4.19
CA ILE A 31 4.22 3.46 -4.70
C ILE A 31 2.81 3.98 -4.44
N GLY A 32 2.64 5.30 -4.37
CA GLY A 32 1.32 5.89 -4.15
C GLY A 32 1.29 7.38 -4.44
N LEU A 33 0.08 7.93 -4.51
CA LEU A 33 -0.11 9.35 -4.84
C LEU A 33 0.24 10.30 -3.69
N SER A 34 0.33 9.79 -2.45
CA SER A 34 0.21 10.61 -1.24
C SER A 34 -1.19 11.24 -1.11
N HIS A 35 -1.29 12.32 -0.36
CA HIS A 35 -2.52 13.07 -0.12
C HIS A 35 -2.41 14.47 -0.69
N GLN A 36 -3.53 15.03 -1.15
CA GLN A 36 -3.59 16.38 -1.73
C GLN A 36 -2.92 17.42 -0.81
N LEU A 37 -3.23 17.41 0.49
CA LEU A 37 -2.63 18.34 1.45
C LEU A 37 -1.10 18.24 1.51
N VAL A 38 -0.53 17.05 1.29
CA VAL A 38 0.92 16.83 1.29
C VAL A 38 1.50 17.29 -0.04
N ILE A 39 0.88 16.93 -1.16
CA ILE A 39 1.41 17.26 -2.49
C ILE A 39 1.31 18.76 -2.77
N GLU A 40 0.16 19.37 -2.52
CA GLU A 40 -0.06 20.80 -2.74
C GLU A 40 0.49 21.65 -1.60
N GLY A 41 0.17 21.28 -0.34
CA GLY A 41 0.52 22.10 0.82
C GLY A 41 2.00 22.03 1.20
N MET A 42 2.60 20.83 1.22
CA MET A 42 3.99 20.65 1.66
C MET A 42 4.98 20.73 0.49
N PHE A 43 4.67 20.10 -0.65
CA PHE A 43 5.58 20.09 -1.80
C PHE A 43 5.32 21.20 -2.83
N GLY A 44 4.18 21.91 -2.76
CA GLY A 44 3.84 22.94 -3.75
C GLY A 44 3.58 22.41 -5.16
N LEU A 45 3.28 21.11 -5.30
CA LEU A 45 3.02 20.45 -6.59
C LEU A 45 1.51 20.31 -6.82
N SER A 46 1.08 20.29 -8.08
CA SER A 46 -0.34 20.06 -8.42
C SER A 46 -0.74 18.61 -8.12
N PHE A 47 -1.88 18.41 -7.46
CA PHE A 47 -2.49 17.08 -7.27
C PHE A 47 -3.60 16.78 -8.29
N GLU A 48 -3.65 17.52 -9.39
CA GLU A 48 -4.70 17.33 -10.39
C GLU A 48 -4.66 15.95 -11.04
N ARG A 49 -5.86 15.45 -11.39
CA ARG A 49 -6.07 14.23 -12.19
C ARG A 49 -5.23 13.02 -11.68
N PRO A 50 -5.34 12.63 -10.40
CA PRO A 50 -4.48 11.63 -9.77
C PRO A 50 -4.49 10.26 -10.46
N VAL A 51 -5.64 9.83 -10.99
CA VAL A 51 -5.76 8.57 -11.75
C VAL A 51 -4.99 8.65 -13.07
N ARG A 52 -4.97 9.80 -13.74
CA ARG A 52 -4.17 10.02 -14.95
C ARG A 52 -2.70 9.99 -14.60
N HIS A 53 -2.28 10.77 -13.60
CA HIS A 53 -0.89 10.79 -13.14
C HIS A 53 -0.37 9.38 -12.83
N MET A 54 -1.09 8.58 -12.03
CA MET A 54 -0.66 7.20 -11.72
C MET A 54 -0.56 6.31 -12.97
N ARG A 55 -1.50 6.45 -13.92
CA ARG A 55 -1.48 5.69 -15.17
C ARG A 55 -0.25 6.00 -16.01
N GLU A 56 0.05 7.28 -16.20
CA GLU A 56 1.23 7.73 -16.94
C GLU A 56 2.52 7.32 -16.21
N TYR A 57 2.52 7.41 -14.87
CA TYR A 57 3.65 7.02 -14.04
C TYR A 57 3.98 5.54 -14.19
N LEU A 58 2.97 4.67 -14.10
CA LEU A 58 3.12 3.23 -14.24
C LEU A 58 3.49 2.82 -15.68
N ALA A 59 2.98 3.53 -16.68
CA ALA A 59 3.33 3.30 -18.09
C ALA A 59 4.82 3.54 -18.38
N VAL A 60 5.49 4.37 -17.57
CA VAL A 60 6.94 4.57 -17.63
C VAL A 60 7.68 3.64 -16.66
N LEU A 61 7.25 3.60 -15.39
CA LEU A 61 7.98 2.90 -14.33
C LEU A 61 8.08 1.39 -14.62
N VAL A 62 6.95 0.74 -14.92
CA VAL A 62 6.91 -0.73 -14.99
C VAL A 62 7.78 -1.30 -16.12
N PRO A 63 7.74 -0.76 -17.37
CA PRO A 63 8.65 -1.22 -18.42
C PRO A 63 10.13 -0.96 -18.09
N LEU A 64 10.46 0.21 -17.52
CA LEU A 64 11.84 0.52 -17.12
C LEU A 64 12.36 -0.47 -16.05
N LEU A 65 11.53 -0.89 -15.10
CA LEU A 65 11.90 -1.91 -14.12
C LEU A 65 12.18 -3.28 -14.77
N ARG A 66 11.55 -3.58 -15.91
CA ARG A 66 11.77 -4.81 -16.69
C ARG A 66 12.98 -4.73 -17.63
N GLY A 67 13.71 -3.61 -17.62
CA GLY A 67 14.83 -3.36 -18.52
C GLY A 67 14.39 -2.99 -19.95
N GLU A 68 13.12 -2.64 -20.15
CA GLU A 68 12.61 -2.18 -21.44
C GLU A 68 12.93 -0.69 -21.63
N SER A 69 13.18 -0.29 -22.88
CA SER A 69 13.27 1.12 -23.25
C SER A 69 11.87 1.73 -23.34
N VAL A 70 11.73 2.98 -22.89
CA VAL A 70 10.46 3.72 -22.91
C VAL A 70 10.59 4.98 -23.75
N SER A 71 9.65 5.19 -24.65
CA SER A 71 9.34 6.47 -25.27
C SER A 71 7.87 6.77 -24.99
N TYR A 72 7.62 7.70 -24.07
CA TYR A 72 6.29 8.01 -23.57
C TYR A 72 6.02 9.52 -23.64
N SER A 73 4.90 9.90 -24.24
CA SER A 73 4.45 11.29 -24.34
C SER A 73 3.04 11.37 -23.75
N GLY A 74 2.97 11.64 -22.45
CA GLY A 74 1.74 11.87 -21.71
C GLY A 74 1.55 13.34 -21.38
N GLU A 75 0.44 13.65 -20.73
CA GLU A 75 0.05 15.02 -20.44
C GLU A 75 0.71 15.55 -19.16
N THR A 76 0.97 14.67 -18.19
CA THR A 76 1.65 14.99 -16.93
C THR A 76 3.09 14.47 -16.88
N ILE A 77 3.39 13.42 -17.66
CA ILE A 77 4.72 12.80 -17.74
C ILE A 77 5.08 12.59 -19.20
N SER A 78 6.26 13.05 -19.60
CA SER A 78 6.85 12.77 -20.90
C SER A 78 8.32 12.40 -20.73
N THR A 79 8.75 11.29 -21.32
CA THR A 79 10.14 10.82 -21.18
C THR A 79 10.58 9.91 -22.32
N ASN A 80 11.88 9.92 -22.59
CA ASN A 80 12.56 8.92 -23.42
C ASN A 80 13.71 8.38 -22.57
N ALA A 81 13.65 7.12 -22.16
CA ALA A 81 14.58 6.56 -21.20
C ALA A 81 14.84 5.07 -21.46
N ALA A 82 16.07 4.65 -21.19
CA ALA A 82 16.48 3.26 -21.07
C ALA A 82 17.39 3.15 -19.85
N LEU A 83 17.25 2.09 -19.07
CA LEU A 83 18.05 1.86 -17.87
C LEU A 83 18.75 0.51 -17.97
N ASP A 84 20.03 0.49 -17.65
CA ASP A 84 20.81 -0.72 -17.43
C ASP A 84 21.41 -0.67 -16.02
N VAL A 85 20.81 -1.43 -15.10
CA VAL A 85 21.36 -1.67 -13.76
C VAL A 85 21.73 -3.14 -13.68
N ARG A 86 23.02 -3.41 -13.92
CA ARG A 86 23.56 -4.78 -14.01
C ARG A 86 23.25 -5.61 -12.78
N GLY A 87 22.86 -6.85 -13.00
CA GLY A 87 22.59 -7.82 -11.93
C GLY A 87 21.33 -7.51 -11.11
N SER A 88 20.46 -6.63 -11.60
CA SER A 88 19.14 -6.40 -11.02
C SER A 88 18.07 -7.27 -11.69
N SER A 89 17.00 -7.54 -10.95
CA SER A 89 15.74 -8.08 -11.46
C SER A 89 14.63 -7.03 -11.27
N PRO A 90 13.48 -7.11 -11.96
CA PRO A 90 12.34 -6.25 -11.66
C PRO A 90 11.81 -6.58 -10.25
N PRO A 91 11.73 -5.61 -9.31
CA PRO A 91 11.03 -5.81 -8.05
C PRO A 91 9.50 -5.84 -8.27
N PRO A 92 8.72 -6.61 -7.49
CA PRO A 92 7.28 -6.50 -7.49
C PRO A 92 6.83 -5.07 -7.15
N VAL A 93 5.83 -4.55 -7.85
CA VAL A 93 5.26 -3.22 -7.64
C VAL A 93 3.89 -3.33 -6.98
N LEU A 94 3.75 -2.75 -5.78
CA LEU A 94 2.46 -2.59 -5.12
C LEU A 94 2.03 -1.13 -5.16
N VAL A 95 0.80 -0.86 -5.58
CA VAL A 95 0.26 0.51 -5.63
C VAL A 95 -0.63 0.74 -4.42
N ALA A 96 -0.49 1.87 -3.74
CA ALA A 96 -1.41 2.28 -2.69
C ALA A 96 -2.76 2.70 -3.31
N ALA A 97 -3.62 1.70 -3.55
CA ALA A 97 -4.87 1.83 -4.27
C ALA A 97 -6.04 1.38 -3.39
N LEU A 98 -7.04 2.25 -3.24
CA LEU A 98 -8.22 2.00 -2.40
C LEU A 98 -9.52 2.07 -3.22
N GLY A 99 -9.68 3.08 -4.07
CA GLY A 99 -10.88 3.25 -4.90
C GLY A 99 -10.89 2.32 -6.11
N SER A 100 -12.09 1.96 -6.59
CA SER A 100 -12.27 0.95 -7.66
C SER A 100 -11.53 1.28 -8.95
N GLN A 101 -11.48 2.56 -9.36
CA GLN A 101 -10.73 2.98 -10.55
C GLN A 101 -9.22 2.74 -10.40
N MET A 102 -8.66 3.04 -9.22
CA MET A 102 -7.24 2.87 -8.96
C MET A 102 -6.89 1.38 -8.79
N LEU A 103 -7.75 0.60 -8.13
CA LEU A 103 -7.59 -0.85 -8.04
C LEU A 103 -7.59 -1.49 -9.44
N SER A 104 -8.56 -1.12 -10.29
CA SER A 104 -8.63 -1.63 -11.67
C SER A 104 -7.41 -1.25 -12.51
N LEU A 105 -6.94 0.01 -12.41
CA LEU A 105 -5.69 0.44 -13.05
C LEU A 105 -4.50 -0.39 -12.56
N THR A 106 -4.38 -0.55 -11.24
CA THR A 106 -3.30 -1.29 -10.57
C THR A 106 -3.24 -2.74 -11.07
N SER A 107 -4.37 -3.45 -11.09
CA SER A 107 -4.45 -4.84 -11.55
C SER A 107 -3.99 -5.06 -12.98
N ARG A 108 -4.05 -4.04 -13.84
CA ARG A 108 -3.68 -4.17 -15.26
C ARG A 108 -2.18 -4.02 -15.50
N VAL A 109 -1.45 -3.35 -14.61
CA VAL A 109 -0.03 -3.02 -14.85
C VAL A 109 0.94 -3.36 -13.72
N ALA A 110 0.50 -3.44 -12.46
CA ALA A 110 1.34 -3.68 -11.28
C ALA A 110 1.02 -5.04 -10.61
N ASP A 111 1.80 -5.47 -9.63
CA ASP A 111 1.70 -6.82 -9.05
C ASP A 111 0.68 -6.94 -7.91
N GLY A 112 0.16 -5.81 -7.44
CA GLY A 112 -0.87 -5.80 -6.41
C GLY A 112 -1.13 -4.44 -5.79
N THR A 113 -1.91 -4.43 -4.72
CA THR A 113 -2.21 -3.23 -3.93
C THR A 113 -1.63 -3.33 -2.53
N VAL A 114 -1.36 -2.18 -1.93
CA VAL A 114 -1.12 -2.03 -0.49
C VAL A 114 -2.16 -1.09 0.09
N THR A 115 -2.93 -1.56 1.05
CA THR A 115 -3.96 -0.78 1.72
C THR A 115 -3.45 -0.23 3.05
N TRP A 116 -4.12 0.79 3.55
CA TRP A 116 -3.88 1.33 4.88
C TRP A 116 -5.22 1.77 5.48
N MET A 117 -5.46 1.48 6.75
CA MET A 117 -6.72 1.78 7.44
C MET A 117 -7.96 1.23 6.71
N THR A 118 -7.81 0.04 6.15
CA THR A 118 -8.88 -0.67 5.45
C THR A 118 -9.14 -1.95 6.21
N GLY A 119 -10.30 -2.04 6.87
CA GLY A 119 -10.64 -3.18 7.70
C GLY A 119 -10.98 -4.45 6.91
N PRO A 120 -11.11 -5.58 7.59
CA PRO A 120 -11.31 -6.88 6.95
C PRO A 120 -12.60 -6.95 6.11
N ALA A 121 -13.69 -6.28 6.51
CA ALA A 121 -14.92 -6.32 5.73
C ALA A 121 -14.75 -5.61 4.38
N THR A 122 -14.11 -4.44 4.38
CA THR A 122 -13.80 -3.69 3.15
C THR A 122 -12.78 -4.42 2.29
N ILE A 123 -11.80 -5.10 2.88
CA ILE A 123 -10.87 -5.95 2.14
C ILE A 123 -11.64 -7.05 1.41
N ALA A 124 -12.49 -7.79 2.14
CA ALA A 124 -13.25 -8.92 1.64
C ALA A 124 -14.27 -8.54 0.55
N GLN A 125 -14.99 -7.43 0.75
CA GLN A 125 -16.17 -7.08 -0.05
C GLN A 125 -15.86 -6.11 -1.18
N HIS A 126 -14.77 -5.33 -1.06
CA HIS A 126 -14.44 -4.28 -2.02
C HIS A 126 -13.06 -4.46 -2.64
N VAL A 127 -12.00 -4.59 -1.84
CA VAL A 127 -10.62 -4.60 -2.36
C VAL A 127 -10.34 -5.86 -3.18
N VAL A 128 -10.43 -7.03 -2.54
CA VAL A 128 -10.09 -8.34 -3.13
C VAL A 128 -10.94 -8.62 -4.37
N PRO A 129 -12.28 -8.47 -4.35
CA PRO A 129 -13.09 -8.73 -5.54
C PRO A 129 -12.78 -7.77 -6.69
N THR A 130 -12.56 -6.49 -6.40
CA THR A 130 -12.30 -5.49 -7.44
C THR A 130 -10.96 -5.73 -8.13
N ILE A 131 -9.90 -5.95 -7.35
CA ILE A 131 -8.55 -6.09 -7.89
C ILE A 131 -8.39 -7.44 -8.62
N THR A 132 -8.99 -8.50 -8.09
CA THR A 132 -8.93 -9.85 -8.69
C THR A 132 -9.65 -9.90 -10.03
N ARG A 133 -10.90 -9.42 -10.07
CA ARG A 133 -11.68 -9.36 -11.33
C ARG A 133 -10.95 -8.56 -12.41
N ALA A 134 -10.37 -7.41 -12.06
CA ALA A 134 -9.63 -6.60 -13.02
C ALA A 134 -8.33 -7.26 -13.52
N ALA A 135 -7.70 -8.13 -12.71
CA ALA A 135 -6.55 -8.92 -13.12
C ALA A 135 -6.97 -10.05 -14.07
N GLU A 136 -8.06 -10.76 -13.76
CA GLU A 136 -8.65 -11.80 -14.60
C GLU A 136 -9.04 -11.26 -15.98
N GLU A 137 -9.76 -10.13 -16.03
CA GLU A 137 -10.13 -9.44 -17.28
C GLU A 137 -8.92 -9.02 -18.12
N ALA A 138 -7.76 -8.84 -17.49
CA ALA A 138 -6.51 -8.47 -18.13
C ALA A 138 -5.62 -9.68 -18.47
N GLY A 139 -6.05 -10.91 -18.16
CA GLY A 139 -5.26 -12.12 -18.34
C GLY A 139 -3.99 -12.14 -17.47
N ARG A 140 -4.02 -11.49 -16.29
CA ARG A 140 -2.87 -11.38 -15.38
C ARG A 140 -3.00 -12.35 -14.20
N PRO A 141 -1.86 -12.74 -13.57
CA PRO A 141 -1.89 -13.52 -12.34
C PRO A 141 -2.70 -12.85 -11.23
N ALA A 142 -3.12 -13.65 -10.25
CA ALA A 142 -3.80 -13.15 -9.06
C ALA A 142 -2.94 -12.06 -8.38
N PRO A 143 -3.50 -10.89 -8.08
CA PRO A 143 -2.76 -9.77 -7.52
C PRO A 143 -2.45 -10.00 -6.04
N ARG A 144 -1.33 -9.44 -5.57
CA ARG A 144 -1.06 -9.33 -4.14
C ARG A 144 -1.96 -8.28 -3.49
N VAL A 145 -2.39 -8.56 -2.27
CA VAL A 145 -3.17 -7.64 -1.44
C VAL A 145 -2.48 -7.52 -0.09
N ALA A 146 -1.69 -6.46 0.06
CA ALA A 146 -0.99 -6.16 1.31
C ALA A 146 -1.86 -5.28 2.21
N ALA A 147 -2.37 -5.86 3.30
CA ALA A 147 -3.21 -5.17 4.26
C ALA A 147 -2.38 -4.46 5.33
N GLY A 148 -2.42 -3.13 5.38
CA GLY A 148 -1.74 -2.35 6.41
C GLY A 148 -2.71 -1.86 7.49
N LEU A 149 -2.48 -2.26 8.74
CA LEU A 149 -3.26 -1.80 9.89
C LEU A 149 -2.37 -1.53 11.11
N PRO A 150 -2.77 -0.62 12.01
CA PRO A 150 -2.21 -0.54 13.35
C PRO A 150 -2.41 -1.86 14.10
N ILE A 151 -1.41 -2.25 14.88
CA ILE A 151 -1.45 -3.47 15.67
C ILE A 151 -0.78 -3.28 17.03
N CYS A 152 -1.42 -3.79 18.09
CA CYS A 152 -0.91 -3.75 19.46
C CYS A 152 -1.41 -4.97 20.25
N VAL A 153 -0.47 -5.75 20.78
CA VAL A 153 -0.73 -6.79 21.80
C VAL A 153 -0.69 -6.14 23.18
N THR A 154 -1.80 -6.21 23.90
CA THR A 154 -1.96 -5.58 25.21
C THR A 154 -3.09 -6.25 26.00
N ASP A 155 -3.02 -6.13 27.34
CA ASP A 155 -4.11 -6.56 28.22
C ASP A 155 -5.11 -5.41 28.49
N ASP A 156 -4.79 -4.17 28.10
CA ASP A 156 -5.70 -3.00 28.15
C ASP A 156 -6.07 -2.53 26.73
N ALA A 157 -6.91 -3.31 26.07
CA ALA A 157 -7.36 -3.02 24.72
C ALA A 157 -8.12 -1.68 24.62
N ALA A 158 -8.76 -1.22 25.70
CA ALA A 158 -9.47 0.05 25.71
C ALA A 158 -8.50 1.24 25.67
N ALA A 159 -7.41 1.19 26.45
CA ALA A 159 -6.36 2.21 26.39
C ALA A 159 -5.67 2.22 25.03
N ALA A 160 -5.28 1.06 24.51
CA ALA A 160 -4.63 1.00 23.20
C ALA A 160 -5.54 1.50 22.06
N ARG A 161 -6.85 1.25 22.08
CA ARG A 161 -7.77 1.85 21.09
C ARG A 161 -7.85 3.37 21.20
N ARG A 162 -7.86 3.95 22.42
CA ARG A 162 -7.78 5.42 22.58
C ARG A 162 -6.49 5.98 21.99
N THR A 163 -5.34 5.36 22.30
CA THR A 163 -4.05 5.74 21.72
C THR A 163 -4.04 5.63 20.21
N ALA A 164 -4.62 4.56 19.64
CA ALA A 164 -4.76 4.42 18.19
C ALA A 164 -5.61 5.56 17.60
N GLY A 165 -6.72 5.90 18.25
CA GLY A 165 -7.57 7.03 17.85
C GLY A 165 -6.80 8.34 17.76
N GLU A 166 -6.01 8.66 18.77
CA GLU A 166 -5.18 9.88 18.82
C GLU A 166 -4.05 9.87 17.80
N GLN A 167 -3.29 8.77 17.74
CA GLN A 167 -2.10 8.65 16.89
C GLN A 167 -2.44 8.63 15.40
N PHE A 168 -3.59 8.05 15.05
CA PHE A 168 -3.98 7.81 13.66
C PHE A 168 -5.16 8.67 13.19
N GLN A 169 -5.67 9.60 14.02
CA GLN A 169 -6.84 10.44 13.74
C GLN A 169 -6.86 11.08 12.34
N LEU A 170 -5.70 11.51 11.82
CA LEU A 170 -5.60 12.15 10.52
C LEU A 170 -6.12 11.24 9.38
N TYR A 171 -5.94 9.93 9.49
CA TYR A 171 -6.45 8.99 8.50
C TYR A 171 -7.98 8.94 8.48
N GLY A 172 -8.65 9.31 9.58
CA GLY A 172 -10.11 9.46 9.61
C GLY A 172 -10.64 10.66 8.83
N THR A 173 -9.79 11.66 8.52
CA THR A 173 -10.21 12.90 7.84
C THR A 173 -9.80 12.93 6.37
N LEU A 174 -8.81 12.14 5.98
CA LEU A 174 -8.32 12.04 4.61
C LEU A 174 -9.34 11.32 3.71
N PRO A 175 -9.81 11.92 2.60
CA PRO A 175 -10.95 11.40 1.83
C PRO A 175 -10.84 9.94 1.39
N SER A 176 -9.65 9.50 0.99
CA SER A 176 -9.44 8.13 0.50
C SER A 176 -9.58 7.07 1.60
N TYR A 177 -9.15 7.39 2.83
CA TYR A 177 -9.24 6.49 3.96
C TYR A 177 -10.59 6.59 4.66
N ARG A 178 -11.15 7.81 4.79
CA ARG A 178 -12.53 8.00 5.25
C ARG A 178 -13.51 7.15 4.45
N ALA A 179 -13.37 7.15 3.12
CA ALA A 179 -14.19 6.32 2.25
C ALA A 179 -14.04 4.79 2.48
N MET A 180 -12.91 4.32 3.00
CA MET A 180 -12.73 2.91 3.39
C MET A 180 -13.34 2.63 4.76
N LEU A 181 -13.15 3.54 5.72
CA LEU A 181 -13.78 3.44 7.05
C LEU A 181 -15.31 3.49 6.96
N ASP A 182 -15.87 4.31 6.06
CA ASP A 182 -17.30 4.35 5.75
C ASP A 182 -17.81 3.01 5.19
N ARG A 183 -17.02 2.37 4.32
CA ARG A 183 -17.35 1.04 3.77
C ARG A 183 -17.29 -0.05 4.84
N GLU A 184 -16.36 0.07 5.77
CA GLU A 184 -16.24 -0.82 6.92
C GLU A 184 -17.41 -0.64 7.89
N GLY A 185 -18.03 0.55 7.91
CA GLY A 185 -19.11 0.88 8.83
C GLY A 185 -18.62 1.35 10.20
N VAL A 186 -17.42 1.95 10.27
CA VAL A 186 -16.80 2.38 11.52
C VAL A 186 -16.63 3.90 11.63
N GLU A 187 -16.46 4.40 12.85
CA GLU A 187 -16.33 5.83 13.10
C GLU A 187 -14.92 6.34 12.79
N GLY A 188 -13.88 5.55 13.06
CA GLY A 188 -12.52 6.02 12.86
C GLY A 188 -11.44 4.95 12.82
N PRO A 189 -10.17 5.38 12.70
CA PRO A 189 -9.01 4.48 12.61
C PRO A 189 -8.84 3.54 13.82
N ALA A 190 -9.31 3.94 15.00
CA ALA A 190 -9.24 3.12 16.21
C ALA A 190 -10.06 1.82 16.08
N ASP A 191 -11.16 1.85 15.32
CA ASP A 191 -12.09 0.73 15.19
C ASP A 191 -11.55 -0.38 14.28
N VAL A 192 -10.63 -0.04 13.38
CA VAL A 192 -9.93 -1.01 12.50
C VAL A 192 -8.55 -1.40 13.02
N ALA A 193 -8.10 -0.84 14.15
CA ALA A 193 -6.84 -1.23 14.76
C ALA A 193 -6.94 -2.63 15.34
N ILE A 194 -5.93 -3.47 15.08
CA ILE A 194 -5.85 -4.81 15.65
C ILE A 194 -5.29 -4.70 17.07
N VAL A 195 -6.17 -4.80 18.06
CA VAL A 195 -5.83 -4.58 19.47
C VAL A 195 -6.47 -5.66 20.33
N GLY A 196 -5.66 -6.31 21.16
CA GLY A 196 -6.09 -7.33 22.10
C GLY A 196 -4.92 -8.08 22.70
N ASN A 197 -5.20 -9.17 23.41
CA ASN A 197 -4.16 -10.10 23.84
C ASN A 197 -3.58 -10.88 22.64
N GLU A 198 -2.61 -11.75 22.89
CA GLU A 198 -1.91 -12.52 21.87
C GLU A 198 -2.85 -13.35 20.98
N ASP A 199 -3.86 -14.00 21.57
CA ASP A 199 -4.79 -14.87 20.86
C ASP A 199 -5.76 -14.05 19.99
N GLU A 200 -6.28 -12.95 20.52
CA GLU A 200 -7.16 -12.02 19.78
C GLU A 200 -6.43 -11.40 18.58
N VAL A 201 -5.19 -10.95 18.79
CA VAL A 201 -4.37 -10.35 17.73
C VAL A 201 -3.98 -11.40 16.68
N ARG A 202 -3.63 -12.63 17.09
CA ARG A 202 -3.38 -13.74 16.16
C ARG A 202 -4.58 -14.01 15.28
N ALA A 203 -5.76 -14.19 15.89
CA ALA A 203 -6.99 -14.47 15.18
C ALA A 203 -7.35 -13.34 14.18
N ALA A 204 -7.12 -12.08 14.56
CA ALA A 204 -7.36 -10.94 13.67
C ALA A 204 -6.42 -10.93 12.45
N VAL A 205 -5.14 -11.27 12.62
CA VAL A 205 -4.19 -11.37 11.51
C VAL A 205 -4.52 -12.56 10.60
N GLU A 206 -4.87 -13.72 11.16
CA GLU A 206 -5.33 -14.88 10.41
C GLU A 206 -6.63 -14.59 9.65
N HIS A 207 -7.53 -13.80 10.24
CA HIS A 207 -8.76 -13.39 9.58
C HIS A 207 -8.49 -12.56 8.31
N LEU A 208 -7.50 -11.65 8.32
CA LEU A 208 -7.10 -10.92 7.12
C LEU A 208 -6.69 -11.85 5.98
N ALA A 209 -5.92 -12.90 6.29
CA ALA A 209 -5.53 -13.91 5.30
C ALA A 209 -6.76 -14.66 4.77
N SER A 210 -7.70 -15.04 5.66
CA SER A 210 -8.94 -15.73 5.27
C SER A 210 -9.82 -14.93 4.32
N VAL A 211 -9.74 -13.60 4.33
CA VAL A 211 -10.49 -12.70 3.44
C VAL A 211 -9.71 -12.28 2.19
N GLY A 212 -8.55 -12.91 1.94
CA GLY A 212 -7.78 -12.75 0.71
C GLY A 212 -6.63 -11.74 0.77
N ALA A 213 -6.27 -11.22 1.95
CA ALA A 213 -5.00 -10.52 2.10
C ALA A 213 -3.84 -11.53 1.91
N THR A 214 -2.89 -11.22 1.04
CA THR A 214 -1.71 -12.06 0.79
C THR A 214 -0.55 -11.69 1.70
N ASP A 215 -0.54 -10.46 2.19
CA ASP A 215 0.52 -9.91 3.02
C ASP A 215 -0.10 -9.04 4.11
N PHE A 216 0.51 -9.05 5.30
CA PHE A 216 0.15 -8.14 6.38
C PHE A 216 1.28 -7.16 6.67
N VAL A 217 0.98 -5.85 6.62
CA VAL A 217 1.91 -4.77 6.92
C VAL A 217 1.59 -4.23 8.31
N ALA A 218 2.22 -4.83 9.31
CA ALA A 218 2.06 -4.48 10.71
C ALA A 218 2.63 -3.09 11.04
N SER A 219 1.77 -2.15 11.44
CA SER A 219 2.21 -0.89 12.05
C SER A 219 2.11 -0.98 13.57
N ILE A 220 3.16 -1.53 14.18
CA ILE A 220 3.24 -1.73 15.63
C ILE A 220 3.22 -0.38 16.36
N PHE A 221 2.33 -0.24 17.35
CA PHE A 221 2.26 0.93 18.23
C PHE A 221 2.15 0.48 19.71
N GLY A 222 1.97 1.43 20.63
CA GLY A 222 1.93 1.17 22.08
C GLY A 222 3.24 1.50 22.80
N SER A 223 3.31 1.09 24.07
CA SER A 223 4.48 1.17 24.95
C SER A 223 5.63 0.25 24.47
N PRO A 224 6.86 0.39 25.00
CA PRO A 224 7.97 -0.50 24.64
C PRO A 224 7.64 -1.99 24.88
N GLU A 225 7.00 -2.32 26.00
CA GLU A 225 6.61 -3.69 26.34
C GLU A 225 5.57 -4.25 25.35
N GLU A 226 4.52 -3.49 25.05
CA GLU A 226 3.50 -3.88 24.07
C GLU A 226 4.10 -4.06 22.67
N ARG A 227 5.07 -3.21 22.28
CA ARG A 227 5.78 -3.34 21.00
C ARG A 227 6.60 -4.62 20.94
N ASP A 228 7.27 -4.99 22.03
CA ASP A 228 8.07 -6.21 22.12
C ASP A 228 7.18 -7.46 22.12
N ARG A 229 6.06 -7.45 22.86
CA ARG A 229 5.03 -8.50 22.81
C ARG A 229 4.46 -8.65 21.40
N THR A 230 4.06 -7.55 20.77
CA THR A 230 3.51 -7.54 19.41
C THR A 230 4.51 -8.08 18.39
N ARG A 231 5.78 -7.68 18.48
CA ARG A 231 6.84 -8.19 17.60
C ARG A 231 7.06 -9.69 17.81
N SER A 232 7.10 -10.15 19.06
CA SER A 232 7.29 -11.56 19.40
C SER A 232 6.14 -12.41 18.83
N LEU A 233 4.90 -11.93 18.96
CA LEU A 233 3.75 -12.59 18.35
C LEU A 233 3.89 -12.65 16.82
N LEU A 234 4.18 -11.53 16.16
CA LEU A 234 4.31 -11.48 14.69
C LEU A 234 5.44 -12.38 14.18
N GLN A 235 6.55 -12.50 14.90
CA GLN A 235 7.63 -13.45 14.56
C GLN A 235 7.19 -14.90 14.66
N SER A 236 6.25 -15.24 15.55
CA SER A 236 5.68 -16.59 15.65
C SER A 236 4.71 -16.95 14.51
N LEU A 237 4.38 -16.00 13.63
CA LEU A 237 3.50 -16.19 12.47
C LEU A 237 4.26 -16.38 11.15
N LEU A 238 5.59 -16.26 11.15
CA LEU A 238 6.47 -16.41 9.99
C LEU A 238 6.95 -17.85 9.84
#